data_AF-A0A0X3BJY5-F1
#
_entry.id   AF-A0A0X3BJY5-F1
#
_cell.length_a   1.000
_cell.length_b   1.000
_cell.length_c   1.000
_cell.angle_alpha   90.00
_cell.angle_beta   90.00
_cell.angle_gamma   90.00
#
_symmetry.space_group_name_H-M   'P 1'
#
loop_
_entity.id
_entity.type
_entity.pdbx_description
1 polymer ?
#
loop_
_entity_poly.entity_id
_entity_poly.type
_entity_poly.pdbx_seq_one_letter_code
_entity_poly.pdbx_strand_id
1 'polypeptide(L)'
;MSEYFEPPGDDADIACPFQVIGMGSLICRAANLTQKNATNKTSPEICYNCDAGKIYREVGCDAFTAELHILSLNASYYNVWRIFCTKRKRETTLDYCRGCNLVTAATTKELVNSAKDLFQTGDYYSAYKDLEKARICLRDGDYEGTITSSLSCLESVMRTSLEKMGEDLPNKLDVTGLWKSLRNSLLLTEIDPSGCSEKLIGTLAGAVGHLGGLRNNLSDAHGKGTTPPDVSFCIAELAINSAATIATLIVRRSDQILEENYD
;
A
#
# COMPACT_ATOMS: atom_id res chain seq x y z
N MET A 1 -21.82 -20.00 -8.32
CA MET A 1 -20.96 -20.36 -9.47
C MET A 1 -19.60 -19.74 -9.25
N SER A 2 -18.51 -20.38 -9.66
CA SER A 2 -17.20 -19.72 -9.74
C SER A 2 -17.21 -18.80 -10.95
N GLU A 3 -16.99 -17.50 -10.73
CA GLU A 3 -16.62 -16.59 -11.81
C GLU A 3 -15.26 -17.04 -12.35
N TYR A 4 -15.27 -17.60 -13.55
CA TYR A 4 -14.05 -17.75 -14.33
C TYR A 4 -13.67 -16.35 -14.82
N PHE A 5 -12.86 -15.65 -14.02
CA PHE A 5 -12.14 -14.46 -14.50
C PHE A 5 -11.34 -14.86 -15.75
N GLU A 6 -11.63 -14.19 -16.87
CA GLU A 6 -10.86 -14.40 -18.09
C GLU A 6 -9.38 -14.02 -17.84
N PRO A 7 -8.43 -14.81 -18.35
CA PRO A 7 -7.02 -14.50 -18.16
C PRO A 7 -6.69 -13.15 -18.82
N PRO A 8 -5.88 -12.30 -18.17
CA PRO A 8 -5.53 -11.00 -18.71
C PRO A 8 -4.71 -11.14 -20.01
N GLY A 9 -4.98 -10.28 -20.99
CA GLY A 9 -4.32 -10.27 -22.29
C GLY A 9 -2.82 -9.95 -22.22
N ASP A 10 -2.12 -10.13 -23.34
CA ASP A 10 -0.65 -10.08 -23.42
C ASP A 10 -0.03 -8.70 -23.05
N ASP A 11 -0.81 -7.62 -23.08
CA ASP A 11 -0.39 -6.26 -22.73
C ASP A 11 -0.70 -5.87 -21.26
N ALA A 12 -1.27 -6.76 -20.46
CA ALA A 12 -1.74 -6.42 -19.11
C ALA A 12 -0.61 -6.29 -18.08
N ASP A 13 -0.57 -5.17 -17.36
CA ASP A 13 0.23 -5.03 -16.14
C ASP A 13 -0.39 -5.86 -15.01
N ILE A 14 0.39 -6.77 -14.43
CA ILE A 14 -0.07 -7.66 -13.37
C ILE A 14 0.74 -7.37 -12.12
N ALA A 15 0.17 -6.54 -11.25
CA ALA A 15 0.73 -6.16 -9.95
C ALA A 15 1.46 -7.34 -9.26
N CYS A 16 2.79 -7.33 -9.32
CA CYS A 16 3.65 -8.37 -8.79
C CYS A 16 5.07 -7.80 -8.57
N PRO A 17 5.63 -7.87 -7.35
CA PRO A 17 6.92 -7.24 -7.05
C PRO A 17 8.10 -7.89 -7.78
N PHE A 18 7.91 -9.07 -8.36
CA PHE A 18 8.93 -9.77 -9.12
C PHE A 18 8.90 -9.49 -10.62
N GLN A 19 7.86 -8.84 -11.15
CA GLN A 19 7.83 -8.49 -12.58
C GLN A 19 8.77 -7.32 -12.90
N VAL A 20 9.43 -7.42 -14.06
CA VAL A 20 10.12 -6.33 -14.76
C VAL A 20 10.00 -6.54 -16.27
N ILE A 21 10.03 -5.47 -17.05
CA ILE A 21 10.12 -5.55 -18.51
C ILE A 21 11.61 -5.52 -18.90
N GLY A 22 12.06 -6.49 -19.68
CA GLY A 22 13.44 -6.54 -20.20
C GLY A 22 13.46 -6.96 -21.67
N MET A 23 14.10 -6.15 -22.52
CA MET A 23 14.20 -6.37 -23.98
C MET A 23 12.84 -6.67 -24.66
N GLY A 24 11.78 -5.97 -24.26
CA GLY A 24 10.43 -6.18 -24.81
C GLY A 24 9.78 -7.51 -24.44
N SER A 25 10.22 -8.17 -23.36
CA SER A 25 9.58 -9.36 -22.80
C SER A 25 9.34 -9.16 -21.30
N LEU A 26 8.24 -9.70 -20.79
CA LEU A 26 7.95 -9.74 -19.36
C LEU A 26 8.86 -10.77 -18.67
N ILE A 27 9.52 -10.35 -17.59
CA ILE A 27 10.54 -11.11 -16.87
C ILE A 27 10.15 -11.25 -15.39
N CYS A 28 10.29 -12.46 -14.85
CA CYS A 28 10.13 -12.73 -13.42
C CYS A 28 11.49 -12.74 -12.71
N ARG A 29 11.75 -11.77 -11.82
CA ARG A 29 12.96 -11.69 -10.98
C ARG A 29 13.11 -12.83 -9.97
N ALA A 30 12.02 -13.55 -9.66
CA ALA A 30 12.06 -14.76 -8.85
C ALA A 30 12.42 -16.02 -9.68
N ALA A 31 12.36 -15.96 -11.02
CA ALA A 31 12.92 -16.98 -11.88
C ALA A 31 14.41 -16.68 -12.13
N ASN A 32 15.25 -17.68 -11.85
CA ASN A 32 16.66 -17.50 -11.54
C ASN A 32 17.50 -16.97 -12.74
N LEU A 33 18.42 -16.03 -12.49
CA LEU A 33 19.36 -15.44 -13.46
C LEU A 33 20.71 -16.18 -13.55
N THR A 34 20.99 -17.15 -12.68
CA THR A 34 22.35 -17.69 -12.47
C THR A 34 22.75 -18.86 -13.37
N GLN A 35 21.83 -19.48 -14.13
CA GLN A 35 22.21 -20.52 -15.10
C GLN A 35 22.45 -19.92 -16.47
N LYS A 36 23.47 -20.42 -17.16
CA LYS A 36 23.96 -19.94 -18.47
C LYS A 36 22.90 -19.94 -19.60
N ASN A 37 21.78 -20.65 -19.39
CA ASN A 37 20.63 -20.77 -20.30
C ASN A 37 19.26 -20.56 -19.60
N ALA A 38 19.21 -20.05 -18.35
CA ALA A 38 17.92 -19.83 -17.69
C ALA A 38 17.16 -18.70 -18.39
N THR A 39 15.95 -19.00 -18.88
CA THR A 39 15.01 -17.97 -19.32
C THR A 39 14.02 -17.68 -18.21
N ASN A 40 13.99 -16.43 -17.78
CA ASN A 40 13.05 -15.90 -16.80
C ASN A 40 11.86 -15.18 -17.46
N LYS A 41 11.69 -15.40 -18.77
CA LYS A 41 10.53 -14.95 -19.54
C LYS A 41 9.25 -15.60 -19.03
N THR A 42 8.19 -14.82 -18.97
CA THR A 42 6.85 -15.23 -18.54
C THR A 42 5.81 -14.50 -19.39
N SER A 43 4.58 -15.02 -19.45
CA SER A 43 3.43 -14.27 -19.99
C SER A 43 2.62 -13.64 -18.85
N PRO A 44 1.71 -12.70 -19.15
CA PRO A 44 0.73 -12.20 -18.19
C PRO A 44 -0.11 -13.36 -17.62
N GLU A 45 -0.65 -14.26 -18.45
CA GLU A 45 -1.42 -15.43 -17.99
C GLU A 45 -0.68 -16.27 -16.92
N ILE A 46 0.62 -16.55 -17.13
CA ILE A 46 1.45 -17.30 -16.17
C ILE A 46 1.59 -16.52 -14.85
N CYS A 47 1.83 -15.20 -14.91
CA CYS A 47 1.93 -14.36 -13.71
C CYS A 47 0.59 -14.11 -13.00
N TYR A 48 -0.52 -14.14 -13.73
CA TYR A 48 -1.86 -14.11 -13.14
C TYR A 48 -2.09 -15.39 -12.33
N ASN A 49 -1.78 -16.54 -12.91
CA ASN A 49 -2.02 -17.83 -12.28
C ASN A 49 -1.00 -18.25 -11.21
N CYS A 50 0.19 -17.64 -11.20
CA CYS A 50 1.26 -17.93 -10.24
C CYS A 50 0.87 -17.61 -8.79
N ASP A 51 1.06 -18.57 -7.88
CA ASP A 51 0.78 -18.43 -6.44
C ASP A 51 1.54 -17.25 -5.80
N ALA A 52 2.75 -16.95 -6.24
CA ALA A 52 3.50 -15.78 -5.77
C ALA A 52 2.79 -14.46 -6.13
N GLY A 53 2.31 -14.36 -7.38
CA GLY A 53 1.51 -13.21 -7.83
C GLY A 53 0.19 -13.11 -7.06
N LYS A 54 -0.49 -14.23 -6.84
CA LYS A 54 -1.73 -14.29 -6.05
C LYS A 54 -1.51 -13.89 -4.59
N ILE A 55 -0.42 -14.33 -3.94
CA ILE A 55 -0.07 -13.90 -2.58
C ILE A 55 0.16 -12.38 -2.54
N TYR A 56 0.81 -11.79 -3.55
CA TYR A 56 0.96 -10.34 -3.58
C TYR A 56 -0.37 -9.61 -3.80
N ARG A 57 -1.18 -10.02 -4.79
CA ARG A 57 -2.44 -9.32 -5.12
C ARG A 57 -3.55 -9.55 -4.10
N GLU A 58 -3.83 -10.80 -3.74
CA GLU A 58 -4.94 -11.16 -2.84
C GLU A 58 -4.60 -10.98 -1.35
N VAL A 59 -3.32 -11.21 -0.98
CA VAL A 59 -2.89 -11.11 0.43
C VAL A 59 -2.21 -9.78 0.72
N GLY A 60 -1.73 -9.05 -0.31
CA GLY A 60 -0.91 -7.86 -0.10
C GLY A 60 0.47 -8.20 0.47
N CYS A 61 0.94 -9.45 0.34
CA CYS A 61 2.17 -9.90 0.98
C CYS A 61 3.31 -10.07 -0.03
N ASP A 62 4.44 -9.45 0.25
CA ASP A 62 5.70 -9.51 -0.52
C ASP A 62 6.81 -10.28 0.24
N ALA A 63 6.51 -10.78 1.45
CA ALA A 63 7.48 -11.40 2.36
C ALA A 63 7.75 -12.89 2.05
N PHE A 64 8.08 -13.19 0.80
CA PHE A 64 8.37 -14.56 0.36
C PHE A 64 9.50 -14.64 -0.68
N THR A 65 10.08 -15.83 -0.84
CA THR A 65 11.02 -16.20 -1.91
C THR A 65 10.54 -17.49 -2.59
N ALA A 66 10.91 -17.72 -3.85
CA ALA A 66 10.51 -18.89 -4.63
C ALA A 66 11.55 -20.03 -4.65
N GLU A 67 12.71 -19.83 -4.02
CA GLU A 67 13.83 -20.77 -4.04
C GLU A 67 14.50 -20.86 -2.65
N LEU A 68 14.72 -22.08 -2.16
CA LEU A 68 15.67 -22.39 -1.09
C LEU A 68 16.84 -23.18 -1.66
N HIS A 69 18.06 -22.72 -1.37
CA HIS A 69 19.29 -23.47 -1.61
C HIS A 69 19.66 -24.26 -0.37
N ILE A 70 19.61 -25.59 -0.45
CA ILE A 70 20.08 -26.48 0.61
C ILE A 70 21.53 -26.87 0.29
N LEU A 71 22.46 -26.40 1.12
CA LEU A 71 23.86 -26.82 1.07
C LEU A 71 24.00 -28.20 1.72
N SER A 72 24.41 -29.20 0.95
CA SER A 72 24.80 -30.51 1.46
C SER A 72 26.17 -30.46 2.13
N LEU A 73 26.41 -31.36 3.09
CA LEU A 73 27.73 -31.58 3.69
C LEU A 73 28.83 -31.86 2.65
N ASN A 74 28.45 -32.37 1.46
CA ASN A 74 29.35 -32.63 0.34
C ASN A 74 29.54 -31.41 -0.59
N ALA A 75 29.27 -30.19 -0.12
CA ALA A 75 29.27 -28.93 -0.89
C ALA A 75 28.38 -28.94 -2.16
N SER A 76 27.42 -29.86 -2.23
CA SER A 76 26.44 -29.98 -3.31
C SER A 76 25.21 -29.14 -3.00
N TYR A 77 24.63 -28.47 -4.00
CA TYR A 77 23.44 -27.64 -3.84
C TYR A 77 22.19 -28.38 -4.34
N TYR A 78 21.12 -28.33 -3.56
CA TYR A 78 19.78 -28.73 -3.99
C TYR A 78 18.85 -27.52 -3.99
N ASN A 79 18.17 -27.26 -5.11
CA ASN A 79 17.21 -26.17 -5.24
C ASN A 79 15.79 -26.72 -5.02
N VAL A 80 15.06 -26.10 -4.10
CA VAL A 80 13.65 -26.44 -3.81
C VAL A 80 12.75 -25.32 -4.33
N TRP A 81 12.03 -25.60 -5.42
CA TRP A 81 11.05 -24.71 -6.05
C TRP A 81 9.73 -24.72 -5.26
N ARG A 82 9.67 -23.90 -4.21
CA ARG A 82 8.52 -23.70 -3.33
C ARG A 82 8.51 -22.26 -2.82
N ILE A 83 7.33 -21.75 -2.48
CA ILE A 83 7.22 -20.44 -1.87
C ILE A 83 7.58 -20.56 -0.38
N PHE A 84 8.63 -19.86 0.04
CA PHE A 84 9.07 -19.79 1.42
C PHE A 84 8.78 -18.39 1.99
N CYS A 85 8.04 -18.33 3.09
CA CYS A 85 7.83 -17.08 3.82
C CYS A 85 9.13 -16.66 4.51
N THR A 86 9.68 -15.50 4.15
CA THR A 86 10.97 -15.01 4.69
C THR A 86 10.86 -14.61 6.17
N LYS A 87 9.64 -14.32 6.65
CA LYS A 87 9.37 -13.94 8.05
C LYS A 87 9.09 -15.15 8.96
N ARG A 88 8.28 -16.13 8.52
CA ARG A 88 8.09 -17.39 9.28
C ARG A 88 9.22 -18.41 9.10
N LYS A 89 10.10 -18.23 8.10
CA LYS A 89 11.18 -19.16 7.75
C LYS A 89 10.70 -20.59 7.47
N ARG A 90 9.58 -20.73 6.74
CA ARG A 90 8.99 -22.02 6.33
C ARG A 90 8.25 -21.93 5.01
N GLU A 91 7.99 -23.09 4.40
CA GLU A 91 7.15 -23.23 3.20
C GLU A 91 5.75 -22.68 3.46
N THR A 92 5.19 -22.00 2.47
CA THR A 92 3.90 -21.31 2.54
C THR A 92 3.10 -21.52 1.26
N THR A 93 1.78 -21.45 1.38
CA THR A 93 0.82 -21.51 0.27
C THR A 93 -0.03 -20.25 0.27
N LEU A 94 -0.77 -20.01 -0.82
CA LEU A 94 -1.75 -18.93 -0.88
C LEU A 94 -2.75 -19.00 0.27
N ASP A 95 -3.32 -20.18 0.56
CA ASP A 95 -4.30 -20.36 1.65
C ASP A 95 -3.71 -20.12 3.04
N TYR A 96 -2.46 -20.52 3.29
CA TYR A 96 -1.79 -20.16 4.54
C TYR A 96 -1.56 -18.65 4.63
N CYS A 97 -1.18 -18.00 3.53
CA CYS A 97 -1.01 -16.55 3.48
C CYS A 97 -2.34 -15.80 3.70
N ARG A 98 -3.46 -16.28 3.16
CA ARG A 98 -4.80 -15.70 3.35
C ARG A 98 -5.18 -15.61 4.85
N GLY A 99 -4.80 -16.61 5.66
CA GLY A 99 -5.00 -16.63 7.12
C GLY A 99 -3.81 -16.15 7.96
N CYS A 100 -2.86 -15.40 7.39
CA CYS A 100 -1.58 -15.11 8.05
C CYS A 100 -1.60 -13.81 8.88
N ASN A 101 -1.84 -13.92 10.19
CA ASN A 101 -1.85 -12.81 11.15
C ASN A 101 -0.45 -12.22 11.49
N LEU A 102 0.53 -12.33 10.60
CA LEU A 102 1.94 -11.94 10.90
C LEU A 102 2.15 -10.41 10.85
N VAL A 103 1.20 -9.67 10.28
CA VAL A 103 1.46 -8.35 9.69
C VAL A 103 0.44 -7.30 10.13
N THR A 104 -0.83 -7.68 10.09
CA THR A 104 -1.99 -6.81 10.12
C THR A 104 -3.20 -7.63 10.54
N ALA A 105 -4.18 -7.02 11.23
CA ALA A 105 -5.50 -7.62 11.34
C ALA A 105 -6.12 -7.81 9.93
N ALA A 106 -7.04 -8.78 9.77
CA ALA A 106 -7.70 -9.03 8.48
C ALA A 106 -8.39 -7.75 7.94
N THR A 107 -9.02 -6.98 8.82
CA THR A 107 -9.62 -5.67 8.55
C THR A 107 -8.60 -4.64 8.06
N THR A 108 -7.43 -4.55 8.70
CA THR A 108 -6.33 -3.67 8.28
C THR A 108 -5.83 -4.02 6.87
N LYS A 109 -5.70 -5.32 6.58
CA LYS A 109 -5.33 -5.80 5.24
C LYS A 109 -6.38 -5.41 4.19
N GLU A 110 -7.68 -5.60 4.49
CA GLU A 110 -8.79 -5.24 3.59
C GLU A 110 -8.82 -3.74 3.31
N LEU A 111 -8.70 -2.88 4.33
CA LEU A 111 -8.64 -1.42 4.19
C LEU A 111 -7.45 -0.97 3.33
N VAL A 112 -6.26 -1.50 3.61
CA VAL A 112 -5.03 -1.14 2.88
C VAL A 112 -5.09 -1.58 1.42
N ASN A 113 -5.56 -2.80 1.13
CA ASN A 113 -5.69 -3.27 -0.25
C ASN A 113 -6.77 -2.47 -1.01
N SER A 114 -7.93 -2.22 -0.40
CA SER A 114 -9.00 -1.43 -1.04
C SER A 114 -8.54 -0.01 -1.40
N ALA A 115 -7.76 0.63 -0.51
CA ALA A 115 -7.19 1.95 -0.77
C ALA A 115 -6.10 1.92 -1.86
N LYS A 116 -5.26 0.88 -1.89
CA LYS A 116 -4.25 0.69 -2.94
C LYS A 116 -4.88 0.54 -4.32
N ASP A 117 -5.88 -0.33 -4.45
CA ASP A 117 -6.54 -0.60 -5.74
C ASP A 117 -7.14 0.71 -6.29
N LEU A 118 -7.81 1.49 -5.42
CA LEU A 118 -8.32 2.82 -5.74
C LEU A 118 -7.22 3.81 -6.16
N PHE A 119 -6.05 3.80 -5.51
CA PHE A 119 -4.94 4.66 -5.89
C PHE A 119 -4.32 4.26 -7.24
N GLN A 120 -4.34 2.98 -7.61
CA GLN A 120 -3.88 2.52 -8.91
C GLN A 120 -4.85 2.92 -10.03
N THR A 121 -6.16 2.77 -9.81
CA THR A 121 -7.17 3.19 -10.81
C THR A 121 -7.28 4.69 -10.94
N GLY A 122 -6.99 5.44 -9.87
CA GLY A 122 -7.08 6.90 -9.84
C GLY A 122 -5.75 7.64 -10.06
N ASP A 123 -4.70 7.01 -10.58
CA ASP A 123 -3.38 7.63 -10.84
C ASP A 123 -2.65 8.24 -9.61
N TYR A 124 -3.02 7.86 -8.38
CA TYR A 124 -2.40 8.35 -7.15
C TYR A 124 -1.08 7.60 -6.81
N TYR A 125 -0.16 7.51 -7.78
CA TYR A 125 1.05 6.68 -7.69
C TYR A 125 1.92 6.93 -6.44
N SER A 126 2.12 8.20 -6.07
CA SER A 126 2.88 8.56 -4.87
C SER A 126 2.23 8.03 -3.58
N ALA A 127 0.90 8.15 -3.47
CA ALA A 127 0.15 7.64 -2.34
C ALA A 127 0.16 6.11 -2.27
N TYR A 128 0.02 5.42 -3.41
CA TYR A 128 0.18 3.96 -3.50
C TYR A 128 1.52 3.51 -2.92
N LYS A 129 2.61 4.17 -3.32
CA LYS A 129 3.97 3.86 -2.86
C LYS A 129 4.14 4.12 -1.36
N ASP A 130 3.62 5.24 -0.86
CA ASP A 130 3.67 5.61 0.56
C ASP A 130 2.86 4.62 1.43
N LEU A 131 1.68 4.19 0.97
CA LEU A 131 0.82 3.21 1.65
C LEU A 131 1.44 1.80 1.66
N GLU A 132 2.00 1.34 0.54
CA GLU A 132 2.75 0.06 0.49
C GLU A 132 3.95 0.08 1.44
N LYS A 133 4.68 1.21 1.50
CA LYS A 133 5.78 1.38 2.45
C LYS A 133 5.27 1.32 3.90
N ALA A 134 4.16 1.99 4.23
CA ALA A 134 3.57 1.94 5.56
C ALA A 134 3.20 0.50 5.98
N ARG A 135 2.59 -0.28 5.07
CA ARG A 135 2.26 -1.70 5.29
C ARG A 135 3.51 -2.55 5.52
N ILE A 136 4.58 -2.32 4.76
CA ILE A 136 5.87 -3.02 4.90
C ILE A 136 6.56 -2.67 6.22
N CYS A 137 6.53 -1.41 6.65
CA CYS A 137 7.05 -0.98 7.94
C CYS A 137 6.29 -1.65 9.10
N LEU A 138 4.95 -1.69 9.06
CA LEU A 138 4.12 -2.28 10.12
C LEU A 138 4.40 -3.78 10.29
N ARG A 139 4.55 -4.49 9.17
CA ARG A 139 4.97 -5.90 9.10
C ARG A 139 6.29 -6.16 9.81
N ASP A 140 7.23 -5.22 9.68
CA ASP A 140 8.63 -5.41 10.02
C ASP A 140 9.00 -4.88 11.41
N GLY A 141 8.00 -4.37 12.15
CA GLY A 141 8.16 -3.80 13.48
C GLY A 141 8.59 -2.32 13.46
N ASP A 142 8.65 -1.70 12.29
CA ASP A 142 8.99 -0.29 12.11
C ASP A 142 7.74 0.59 12.27
N TYR A 143 7.31 0.73 13.52
CA TYR A 143 6.08 1.43 13.87
C TYR A 143 6.15 2.95 13.62
N GLU A 144 7.34 3.55 13.72
CA GLU A 144 7.57 4.95 13.34
C GLU A 144 7.52 5.14 11.82
N GLY A 145 8.20 4.29 11.05
CA GLY A 145 8.16 4.31 9.59
C GLY A 145 6.75 4.05 9.05
N THR A 146 5.95 3.26 9.79
CA THR A 146 4.51 3.09 9.53
C THR A 146 3.76 4.41 9.64
N ILE A 147 3.85 5.10 10.79
CA ILE A 147 3.16 6.38 11.02
C ILE A 147 3.62 7.42 9.99
N THR A 148 4.94 7.53 9.79
CA THR A 148 5.55 8.49 8.86
C THR A 148 5.04 8.27 7.43
N SER A 149 5.07 7.03 6.94
CA SER A 149 4.65 6.71 5.57
C SER A 149 3.12 6.78 5.41
N SER A 150 2.34 6.50 6.46
CA SER A 150 0.88 6.72 6.47
C SER A 150 0.51 8.20 6.32
N LEU A 151 1.29 9.09 6.93
CA LEU A 151 1.11 10.54 6.79
C LEU A 151 1.57 11.03 5.42
N SER A 152 2.70 10.53 4.91
CA SER A 152 3.14 10.82 3.53
C SER A 152 2.08 10.40 2.51
N CYS A 153 1.41 9.25 2.71
CA CYS A 153 0.28 8.82 1.88
C CYS A 153 -0.85 9.85 1.89
N LEU A 154 -1.26 10.36 3.05
CA LEU A 154 -2.29 11.41 3.13
C LEU A 154 -1.84 12.70 2.45
N GLU A 155 -0.59 13.14 2.66
CA GLU A 155 -0.06 14.33 2.00
C GLU A 155 -0.01 14.16 0.48
N SER A 156 0.34 12.97 0.00
CA SER A 156 0.40 12.62 -1.42
C SER A 156 -0.98 12.56 -2.05
N VAL A 157 -1.99 11.97 -1.39
CA VAL A 157 -3.38 12.03 -1.86
C VAL A 157 -3.87 13.48 -1.90
N MET A 158 -3.70 14.25 -0.83
CA MET A 158 -4.23 15.61 -0.77
C MET A 158 -3.58 16.54 -1.81
N ARG A 159 -2.27 16.42 -2.06
CA ARG A 159 -1.56 17.16 -3.11
C ARG A 159 -2.12 16.80 -4.49
N THR A 160 -2.16 15.51 -4.83
CA THR A 160 -2.65 15.06 -6.15
C THR A 160 -4.14 15.37 -6.36
N SER A 161 -4.97 15.37 -5.32
CA SER A 161 -6.37 15.81 -5.41
C SER A 161 -6.50 17.30 -5.72
N LEU A 162 -5.74 18.18 -5.02
CA LEU A 162 -5.69 19.61 -5.33
C LEU A 162 -5.21 19.86 -6.77
N GLU A 163 -4.11 19.22 -7.16
CA GLU A 163 -3.53 19.30 -8.51
C GLU A 163 -4.55 18.88 -9.60
N LYS A 164 -5.28 17.78 -9.38
CA LYS A 164 -6.33 17.31 -10.30
C LYS A 164 -7.53 18.27 -10.40
N MET A 165 -7.87 18.94 -9.30
CA MET A 165 -8.97 19.92 -9.24
C MET A 165 -8.54 21.31 -9.76
N GLY A 166 -7.28 21.49 -10.16
CA GLY A 166 -6.75 22.77 -10.63
C GLY A 166 -6.54 23.81 -9.52
N GLU A 167 -6.47 23.37 -8.26
CA GLU A 167 -6.38 24.21 -7.06
C GLU A 167 -4.93 24.48 -6.66
N ASP A 168 -4.67 25.70 -6.16
CA ASP A 168 -3.34 26.09 -5.69
C ASP A 168 -2.93 25.32 -4.41
N LEU A 169 -1.70 24.81 -4.39
CA LEU A 169 -1.13 24.18 -3.21
C LEU A 169 -0.89 25.20 -2.08
N PRO A 170 -1.21 24.86 -0.81
CA PRO A 170 -1.01 25.76 0.31
C PRO A 170 0.47 25.98 0.65
N ASN A 171 0.80 27.16 1.16
CA ASN A 171 2.14 27.54 1.65
C ASN A 171 2.77 26.55 2.66
N LYS A 172 1.94 25.75 3.35
CA LYS A 172 2.39 24.64 4.21
C LYS A 172 1.88 23.33 3.63
N LEU A 173 2.81 22.53 3.11
CA LEU A 173 2.55 21.21 2.56
C LEU A 173 2.51 20.09 3.63
N ASP A 174 2.27 20.45 4.89
CA ASP A 174 2.01 19.48 5.95
C ASP A 174 0.55 18.99 5.90
N VAL A 175 0.29 17.82 6.50
CA VAL A 175 -1.05 17.23 6.62
C VAL A 175 -2.14 18.22 7.04
N THR A 176 -1.84 19.19 7.92
CA THR A 176 -2.85 20.13 8.42
C THR A 176 -3.12 21.28 7.43
N GLY A 177 -2.08 21.77 6.75
CA GLY A 177 -2.21 22.80 5.71
C GLY A 177 -2.93 22.27 4.48
N LEU A 178 -2.53 21.09 4.00
CA LEU A 178 -3.16 20.39 2.88
C LEU A 178 -4.64 20.10 3.15
N TRP A 179 -4.98 19.54 4.32
CA TRP A 179 -6.38 19.27 4.67
C TRP A 179 -7.25 20.54 4.72
N LYS A 180 -6.71 21.66 5.21
CA LYS A 180 -7.45 22.93 5.27
C LYS A 180 -7.76 23.51 3.90
N SER A 181 -6.83 23.39 2.96
CA SER A 181 -7.02 23.79 1.56
C SER A 181 -8.07 22.87 0.91
N LEU A 182 -7.78 21.57 0.88
CA LEU A 182 -8.62 20.58 0.17
C LEU A 182 -10.03 20.42 0.74
N ARG A 183 -10.25 20.59 2.06
CA ARG A 183 -11.59 20.48 2.67
C ARG A 183 -12.61 21.41 2.02
N ASN A 184 -12.18 22.59 1.57
CA ASN A 184 -13.06 23.55 0.92
C ASN A 184 -13.45 23.05 -0.47
N SER A 185 -12.46 22.65 -1.28
CA SER A 185 -12.67 22.13 -2.65
C SER A 185 -13.47 20.82 -2.66
N LEU A 186 -13.37 19.97 -1.63
CA LEU A 186 -14.14 18.73 -1.52
C LEU A 186 -15.63 18.92 -1.17
N LEU A 187 -16.06 20.14 -0.84
CA LEU A 187 -17.46 20.48 -0.52
C LEU A 187 -18.12 19.48 0.46
N LEU A 188 -17.36 19.01 1.46
CA LEU A 188 -17.77 17.86 2.29
C LEU A 188 -19.08 18.11 3.05
N THR A 189 -19.37 19.36 3.40
CA THR A 189 -20.61 19.76 4.08
C THR A 189 -21.85 19.69 3.18
N GLU A 190 -21.68 19.69 1.86
CA GLU A 190 -22.78 19.64 0.89
C GLU A 190 -23.24 18.20 0.60
N ILE A 191 -22.47 17.20 1.02
CA ILE A 191 -22.82 15.76 0.95
C ILE A 191 -24.12 15.46 1.71
N ASP A 192 -24.43 16.23 2.76
CA ASP A 192 -25.63 16.09 3.57
C ASP A 192 -26.33 17.44 3.78
N PRO A 193 -27.32 17.77 2.94
CA PRO A 193 -28.10 19.01 3.06
C PRO A 193 -28.86 19.17 4.38
N SER A 194 -28.96 18.14 5.23
CA SER A 194 -29.55 18.25 6.57
C SER A 194 -28.57 18.81 7.62
N GLY A 195 -27.28 18.88 7.30
CA GLY A 195 -26.21 19.31 8.22
C GLY A 195 -25.88 18.30 9.34
N CYS A 196 -26.52 17.13 9.37
CA CYS A 196 -26.27 16.12 10.41
C CYS A 196 -24.82 15.59 10.38
N SER A 197 -24.20 15.50 9.20
CA SER A 197 -22.82 15.03 9.02
C SER A 197 -21.73 16.02 9.43
N GLU A 198 -22.03 17.32 9.60
CA GLU A 198 -21.01 18.37 9.81
C GLU A 198 -20.08 18.09 11.01
N LYS A 199 -20.65 17.56 12.10
CA LYS A 199 -19.89 17.21 13.31
C LYS A 199 -18.92 16.06 13.07
N LEU A 200 -19.30 15.09 12.24
CA LEU A 200 -18.44 13.97 11.86
C LEU A 200 -17.28 14.46 10.98
N ILE A 201 -17.56 15.32 10.00
CA ILE A 201 -16.54 15.95 9.14
C ILE A 201 -15.59 16.84 9.96
N GLY A 202 -16.11 17.58 10.94
CA GLY A 202 -15.29 18.34 11.89
C GLY A 202 -14.41 17.44 12.77
N THR A 203 -14.91 16.27 13.17
CA THR A 203 -14.12 15.28 13.92
C THR A 203 -13.01 14.68 13.07
N LEU A 204 -13.26 14.40 11.78
CA LEU A 204 -12.23 13.95 10.83
C LEU A 204 -11.10 15.00 10.70
N ALA A 205 -11.42 16.29 10.62
CA ALA A 205 -10.41 17.34 10.61
C ALA A 205 -9.53 17.34 11.88
N GLY A 206 -10.13 17.05 13.04
CA GLY A 206 -9.39 16.84 14.28
C GLY A 206 -8.49 15.61 14.24
N ALA A 207 -9.00 14.48 13.74
CA ALA A 207 -8.22 13.25 13.59
C ALA A 207 -7.00 13.45 12.67
N VAL A 208 -7.18 14.11 11.52
CA VAL A 208 -6.11 14.46 10.58
C VAL A 208 -5.02 15.33 11.26
N GLY A 209 -5.42 16.33 12.05
CA GLY A 209 -4.50 17.15 12.84
C GLY A 209 -3.72 16.35 13.90
N HIS A 210 -4.40 15.47 14.65
CA HIS A 210 -3.75 14.63 15.67
C HIS A 210 -2.80 13.60 15.06
N LEU A 211 -3.15 13.01 13.91
CA LEU A 211 -2.26 12.13 13.14
C LEU A 211 -0.97 12.89 12.74
N GLY A 212 -1.08 14.11 12.23
CA GLY A 212 0.08 14.97 11.95
C GLY A 212 0.94 15.25 13.20
N GLY A 213 0.30 15.41 14.35
CA GLY A 213 0.97 15.56 15.65
C GLY A 213 1.84 14.36 16.05
N LEU A 214 1.47 13.13 15.67
CA LEU A 214 2.29 11.94 15.93
C LEU A 214 3.68 12.07 15.29
N ARG A 215 3.77 12.39 13.99
CA ARG A 215 5.06 12.56 13.29
C ARG A 215 5.92 13.66 13.89
N ASN A 216 5.30 14.77 14.31
CA ASN A 216 6.04 15.86 14.94
C ASN A 216 6.68 15.42 16.26
N ASN A 217 5.94 14.69 17.12
CA ASN A 217 6.46 14.14 18.36
C ASN A 217 7.59 13.12 18.13
N LEU A 218 7.47 12.28 17.10
CA LEU A 218 8.50 11.30 16.72
C LEU A 218 9.78 11.96 16.21
N SER A 219 9.63 13.00 15.39
CA SER A 219 10.75 13.82 14.87
C SER A 219 11.47 14.55 16.01
N ASP A 220 10.72 15.13 16.95
CA ASP A 220 11.24 15.82 18.12
C ASP A 220 11.98 14.88 19.09
N ALA A 221 11.49 13.65 19.26
CA ALA A 221 12.14 12.64 20.09
C ALA A 221 13.53 12.28 19.53
N HIS A 222 13.63 12.03 18.22
CA HIS A 222 14.90 11.77 17.53
C HIS A 222 15.86 12.95 17.58
N GLY A 223 15.36 14.19 17.54
CA GLY A 223 16.18 15.39 17.65
C GLY A 223 16.74 15.67 19.05
N LYS A 224 16.28 14.98 20.10
CA LYS A 224 16.54 15.36 21.51
C LYS A 224 17.14 14.25 22.40
N GLY A 225 17.26 13.00 21.94
CA GLY A 225 17.80 11.91 22.77
C GLY A 225 18.20 10.64 22.03
N THR A 226 19.06 9.83 22.66
CA THR A 226 19.67 8.60 22.11
C THR A 226 18.78 7.35 22.15
N THR A 227 17.53 7.47 22.60
CA THR A 227 16.55 6.36 22.68
C THR A 227 15.41 6.59 21.69
N PRO A 228 15.10 5.63 20.79
CA PRO A 228 13.94 5.72 19.91
C PRO A 228 12.63 5.87 20.72
N PRO A 229 11.63 6.59 20.20
CA PRO A 229 10.30 6.65 20.79
C PRO A 229 9.62 5.27 20.71
N ASP A 230 9.10 4.78 21.83
CA ASP A 230 8.39 3.50 21.92
C ASP A 230 6.95 3.65 21.40
N VAL A 231 6.79 3.53 20.08
CA VAL A 231 5.49 3.49 19.41
C VAL A 231 4.92 2.08 19.51
N SER A 232 3.72 1.92 20.08
CA SER A 232 3.07 0.61 20.11
C SER A 232 2.47 0.22 18.75
N PHE A 233 2.46 -1.08 18.46
CA PHE A 233 1.83 -1.67 17.28
C PHE A 233 0.41 -1.12 17.05
N CYS A 234 -0.42 -1.04 18.09
CA CYS A 234 -1.80 -0.59 18.00
C CYS A 234 -1.93 0.87 17.51
N ILE A 235 -0.99 1.75 17.85
CA ILE A 235 -0.99 3.14 17.38
C ILE A 235 -0.53 3.23 15.91
N ALA A 236 0.46 2.42 15.52
CA ALA A 236 0.89 2.33 14.12
C ALA A 236 -0.19 1.72 13.21
N GLU A 237 -0.88 0.66 13.67
CA GLU A 237 -2.02 0.05 12.97
C GLU A 237 -3.20 1.03 12.88
N LEU A 238 -3.50 1.77 13.95
CA LEU A 238 -4.52 2.82 13.91
C LEU A 238 -4.17 3.93 12.92
N ALA A 239 -2.90 4.34 12.84
CA ALA A 239 -2.45 5.38 11.93
C ALA A 239 -2.61 4.99 10.46
N ILE A 240 -2.17 3.78 10.06
CA ILE A 240 -2.33 3.31 8.67
C ILE A 240 -3.80 3.09 8.30
N ASN A 241 -4.62 2.56 9.21
CA ASN A 241 -6.06 2.37 8.98
C ASN A 241 -6.80 3.70 8.84
N SER A 242 -6.48 4.68 9.68
CA SER A 242 -7.06 6.02 9.60
C SER A 242 -6.63 6.71 8.30
N ALA A 243 -5.36 6.61 7.93
CA ALA A 243 -4.83 7.16 6.68
C ALA A 243 -5.51 6.55 5.44
N ALA A 244 -5.58 5.22 5.35
CA ALA A 244 -6.25 4.52 4.25
C ALA A 244 -7.73 4.90 4.13
N THR A 245 -8.45 4.98 5.26
CA THR A 245 -9.87 5.34 5.30
C THR A 245 -10.11 6.80 4.86
N ILE A 246 -9.33 7.74 5.40
CA ILE A 246 -9.46 9.17 5.06
C ILE A 246 -9.04 9.42 3.61
N ALA A 247 -7.97 8.77 3.14
CA ALA A 247 -7.54 8.85 1.75
C ALA A 247 -8.60 8.29 0.78
N THR A 248 -9.25 7.17 1.12
CA THR A 248 -10.35 6.59 0.33
C THR A 248 -11.53 7.56 0.20
N LEU A 249 -11.88 8.26 1.28
CA LEU A 249 -12.90 9.31 1.26
C LEU A 249 -12.50 10.49 0.36
N ILE A 250 -11.25 10.97 0.48
CA ILE A 250 -10.74 12.08 -0.33
C ILE A 250 -10.80 11.73 -1.81
N VAL A 251 -10.20 10.61 -2.23
CA VAL A 251 -10.12 10.21 -3.64
C VAL A 251 -11.53 10.08 -4.23
N ARG A 252 -12.43 9.32 -3.59
CA ARG A 252 -13.80 9.14 -4.09
C ARG A 252 -14.58 10.45 -4.21
N ARG A 253 -14.41 11.39 -3.28
CA ARG A 253 -15.09 12.69 -3.35
C ARG A 253 -14.46 13.62 -4.38
N SER A 254 -13.14 13.58 -4.55
CA SER A 254 -12.45 14.31 -5.62
C SER A 254 -12.91 13.82 -6.99
N ASP A 255 -12.92 12.50 -7.21
CA ASP A 255 -13.33 11.91 -8.48
C ASP A 255 -14.80 12.25 -8.81
N GLN A 256 -15.71 12.16 -7.82
CA GLN A 256 -17.12 12.58 -7.98
C GLN A 256 -17.24 14.07 -8.39
N ILE A 257 -16.51 14.98 -7.73
CA ILE A 257 -16.58 16.41 -8.07
C ILE A 257 -15.99 16.66 -9.46
N LEU A 258 -14.94 15.95 -9.85
CA LEU A 258 -14.38 16.07 -11.20
C LEU A 258 -15.40 15.60 -12.25
N GLU A 259 -16.06 14.47 -12.04
CA GLU A 259 -17.15 13.98 -12.90
C GLU A 259 -18.29 15.02 -13.02
N GLU A 260 -18.76 15.58 -11.90
CA GLU A 260 -19.79 16.63 -11.83
C GLU A 260 -19.43 17.94 -12.58
N ASN A 261 -18.15 18.17 -12.92
CA ASN A 261 -17.70 19.34 -13.68
C ASN A 261 -17.53 19.08 -15.20
N TYR A 262 -17.72 17.85 -15.68
CA TYR A 262 -17.63 17.50 -17.11
C TYR A 262 -19.00 17.35 -17.81
N ASP A 263 -20.11 17.33 -17.06
CA ASP A 263 -21.50 17.28 -17.55
C ASP A 263 -22.16 18.69 -17.67
#